data_AF-A0A6M2DUX2-F1
#
_entry.id   AF-A0A6M2DUX2-F1
#
_cell.length_a   1.000
_cell.length_b   1.000
_cell.length_c   1.000
_cell.angle_alpha   90.00
_cell.angle_beta   90.00
_cell.angle_gamma   90.00
#
_symmetry.space_group_name_H-M   'P 1'
#
loop_
_entity.id
_entity.type
_entity.pdbx_description
1 polymer ?
#
loop_
_entity_poly.entity_id
_entity_poly.type
_entity_poly.pdbx_seq_one_letter_code
_entity_poly.pdbx_strand_id
1 'polypeptide(L)'
;MDNRICRILTILCAVSCATCCIRKPPGYLHHQQRLSGDNGYSITIQKTKSYLETDKYVPGTAYTLTLAGSRTFNKLQQFTHFMLAVEPEILKDAYAADFSPQRLGQFMLFPDALAQYKEDCVNTIVEANSLPKSEVKVMWMAPPSGSGCVVFRAMVMEEQ
;
A
#
# COMPACT_ATOMS: atom_id res chain seq x y z
N MET A 1 -11.67 -37.05 -50.48
CA MET A 1 -10.65 -36.17 -51.06
C MET A 1 -11.15 -34.74 -50.89
N ASP A 2 -10.63 -33.82 -50.09
CA ASP A 2 -9.57 -33.74 -49.09
C ASP A 2 -9.92 -32.46 -48.32
N ASN A 3 -10.24 -32.53 -47.03
CA ASN A 3 -9.29 -32.36 -45.94
C ASN A 3 -8.56 -31.00 -45.94
N ARG A 4 -9.23 -29.93 -45.46
CA ARG A 4 -8.57 -28.76 -44.85
C ARG A 4 -9.41 -28.22 -43.68
N ILE A 5 -9.32 -28.94 -42.57
CA ILE A 5 -9.79 -28.49 -41.26
C ILE A 5 -8.81 -27.41 -40.77
N CYS A 6 -9.23 -26.14 -40.87
CA CYS A 6 -8.51 -25.02 -40.26
C CYS A 6 -8.76 -25.07 -38.75
N ARG A 7 -7.84 -25.69 -38.00
CA ARG A 7 -7.82 -25.66 -36.54
C ARG A 7 -7.43 -24.25 -36.10
N ILE A 8 -8.43 -23.40 -35.89
CA ILE A 8 -8.27 -22.13 -35.18
C ILE A 8 -8.03 -22.50 -33.71
N LEU A 9 -6.75 -22.49 -33.30
CA LEU A 9 -6.36 -22.59 -31.90
C LEU A 9 -6.68 -21.24 -31.26
N THR A 10 -7.91 -21.08 -30.77
CA THR A 10 -8.28 -19.97 -29.89
C THR A 10 -7.51 -20.15 -28.59
N ILE A 11 -6.36 -19.48 -28.51
CA ILE A 11 -5.67 -19.24 -27.25
C ILE A 11 -6.66 -18.42 -26.41
N LEU A 12 -7.33 -19.09 -25.46
CA LEU A 12 -7.95 -18.43 -24.33
C LEU A 12 -6.78 -17.76 -23.60
N CYS A 13 -6.49 -16.51 -23.95
CA CYS A 13 -5.79 -15.64 -23.03
C CYS A 13 -6.72 -15.57 -21.82
N ALA A 14 -6.40 -16.37 -20.80
CA ALA A 14 -6.81 -16.06 -19.45
C ALA A 14 -6.19 -14.69 -19.19
N VAL A 15 -6.93 -13.65 -19.54
CA VAL A 15 -6.69 -12.31 -19.03
C VAL A 15 -6.89 -12.50 -17.55
N SER A 16 -5.80 -12.78 -16.84
CA SER A 16 -5.72 -12.52 -15.42
C SER A 16 -5.98 -11.03 -15.33
N CYS A 17 -7.25 -10.69 -15.16
CA CYS A 17 -7.64 -9.40 -14.63
C CYS A 17 -6.80 -9.31 -13.37
N ALA A 18 -5.78 -8.44 -13.37
CA ALA A 18 -5.02 -8.13 -12.19
C ALA A 18 -6.09 -7.79 -11.15
N THR A 19 -6.33 -8.77 -10.27
CA THR A 19 -7.53 -8.86 -9.46
C THR A 19 -7.64 -7.55 -8.72
N CYS A 20 -8.76 -6.87 -8.92
CA CYS A 20 -9.04 -5.57 -8.30
C CYS A 20 -8.60 -5.64 -6.84
N CYS A 21 -7.57 -4.87 -6.46
CA CYS A 21 -7.05 -4.88 -5.10
C CYS A 21 -8.16 -4.37 -4.17
N ILE A 22 -8.85 -5.30 -3.51
CA ILE A 22 -9.91 -4.96 -2.56
C ILE A 22 -9.22 -4.43 -1.31
N ARG A 23 -9.26 -3.10 -1.15
CA ARG A 23 -8.79 -2.36 0.04
C ARG A 23 -9.88 -2.32 1.10
N LYS A 24 -10.38 -3.49 1.46
CA LYS A 24 -11.27 -3.67 2.59
C LYS A 24 -10.54 -4.51 3.63
N PRO A 25 -10.73 -4.23 4.93
CA PRO A 25 -10.21 -5.12 5.95
C PRO A 25 -10.84 -6.51 5.76
N PRO A 26 -10.25 -7.59 6.28
CA PRO A 26 -10.83 -8.92 6.23
C PRO A 26 -12.33 -8.92 6.57
N GLY A 27 -13.11 -9.79 5.92
CA GLY A 27 -14.59 -9.84 6.00
C GLY A 27 -15.16 -9.71 7.41
N TYR A 28 -14.51 -10.33 8.41
CA TYR A 28 -14.91 -10.30 9.82
C TYR A 28 -14.84 -8.89 10.45
N LEU A 29 -14.04 -7.97 9.89
CA LEU A 29 -13.89 -6.59 10.36
C LEU A 29 -14.79 -5.58 9.65
N HIS A 30 -15.55 -5.99 8.62
CA HIS A 30 -16.41 -5.07 7.88
C HIS A 30 -17.54 -4.46 8.72
N HIS A 31 -17.90 -5.10 9.83
CA HIS A 31 -18.96 -4.66 10.74
C HIS A 31 -18.48 -3.60 11.74
N GLN A 32 -17.16 -3.35 11.84
CA GLN A 32 -16.61 -2.36 12.74
C GLN A 32 -16.89 -0.93 12.23
N GLN A 33 -17.14 0.00 13.16
CA GLN A 33 -17.41 1.40 12.81
C GLN A 33 -16.15 2.06 12.24
N ARG A 34 -16.28 2.64 11.04
CA ARG A 34 -15.21 3.45 10.44
C ARG A 34 -15.26 4.87 10.97
N LEU A 35 -14.18 5.32 11.57
CA LEU A 35 -14.02 6.71 11.97
C LEU A 35 -13.41 7.51 10.81
N SER A 36 -13.91 8.72 10.59
CA SER A 36 -13.33 9.66 9.64
C SER A 36 -12.12 10.36 10.27
N GLY A 37 -10.98 10.39 9.58
CA GLY A 37 -9.77 11.09 10.01
C GLY A 37 -8.64 10.15 10.41
N ASP A 38 -7.62 10.74 11.04
CA ASP A 38 -6.44 10.06 11.56
C ASP A 38 -6.65 9.48 12.97
N ASN A 39 -7.55 10.06 13.79
CA ASN A 39 -7.76 9.67 15.20
C ASN A 39 -6.44 9.57 15.99
N GLY A 40 -5.43 10.40 15.66
CA GLY A 40 -4.10 10.34 16.26
C GLY A 40 -3.10 9.40 15.59
N TYR A 41 -3.47 8.72 14.50
CA TYR A 41 -2.56 7.89 13.69
C TYR A 41 -1.98 8.62 12.50
N SER A 42 -0.68 8.52 12.27
CA SER A 42 -0.03 9.21 11.15
C SER A 42 0.90 8.31 10.37
N ILE A 43 1.02 8.59 9.07
CA ILE A 43 2.08 8.08 8.21
C ILE A 43 3.14 9.17 8.11
N THR A 44 4.35 8.88 8.59
CA THR A 44 5.48 9.80 8.52
C THR A 44 6.54 9.25 7.59
N ILE A 45 7.05 10.09 6.70
CA ILE A 45 8.17 9.77 5.81
C ILE A 45 9.44 10.38 6.39
N GLN A 46 10.43 9.56 6.73
CA GLN A 46 11.73 10.04 7.19
C GLN A 46 12.49 10.64 6.00
N LYS A 47 12.60 11.97 5.97
CA LYS A 47 13.39 12.71 4.97
C LYS A 47 14.76 13.05 5.58
N THR A 48 15.85 12.71 4.90
CA THR A 48 17.20 13.21 5.26
C THR A 48 17.29 14.69 4.87
N LYS A 49 17.98 15.53 5.64
CA LYS A 49 18.03 17.01 5.52
C LYS A 49 18.60 17.59 4.20
N SER A 50 18.73 16.80 3.14
CA SER A 50 19.12 17.21 1.79
C SER A 50 18.02 16.67 0.86
N TYR A 51 17.00 17.39 0.40
CA TYR A 51 16.89 18.78 -0.05
C TYR A 51 15.61 19.40 0.55
N LEU A 52 15.71 20.64 1.02
CA LEU A 52 14.67 21.32 1.78
C LEU A 52 13.31 21.34 1.05
N GLU A 53 12.29 20.89 1.79
CA GLU A 53 10.93 21.45 1.73
C GLU A 53 10.18 21.25 0.39
N THR A 54 10.21 20.04 -0.17
CA THR A 54 9.27 19.70 -1.25
C THR A 54 8.63 18.34 -1.02
N ASP A 55 7.37 18.19 -1.42
CA ASP A 55 6.61 16.93 -1.46
C ASP A 55 7.00 16.06 -2.66
N LYS A 56 8.30 16.03 -2.97
CA LYS A 56 8.86 15.26 -4.09
C LYS A 56 9.74 14.15 -3.56
N TYR A 57 9.69 13.00 -4.22
CA TYR A 57 10.63 11.91 -4.04
C TYR A 57 11.77 12.02 -5.07
N VAL A 58 12.93 11.45 -4.72
CA VAL A 58 14.04 11.23 -5.64
C VAL A 58 13.92 9.81 -6.20
N PRO A 59 13.83 9.63 -7.52
CA PRO A 59 13.72 8.32 -8.15
C PRO A 59 14.77 7.32 -7.66
N GLY A 60 14.36 6.07 -7.40
CA GLY A 60 15.25 5.00 -6.90
C GLY A 60 15.72 5.16 -5.46
N THR A 61 15.38 6.25 -4.78
CA THR A 61 15.73 6.44 -3.36
C THR A 61 14.76 5.66 -2.47
N ALA A 62 15.31 5.00 -1.45
CA ALA A 62 14.51 4.32 -0.45
C ALA A 62 14.20 5.26 0.72
N TYR A 63 12.92 5.34 1.08
CA TYR A 63 12.43 6.16 2.18
C TYR A 63 11.87 5.28 3.30
N THR A 64 12.18 5.63 4.54
CA THR A 64 11.56 4.96 5.70
C THR A 64 10.20 5.57 5.97
N LEU A 65 9.16 4.77 5.88
CA LEU A 65 7.79 5.09 6.26
C LEU A 65 7.52 4.57 7.67
N THR A 66 6.85 5.38 8.49
CA THR A 66 6.42 5.00 9.84
C THR A 66 4.92 5.21 9.95
N LEU A 67 4.17 4.14 10.21
CA LEU A 67 2.76 4.21 10.63
C LEU A 67 2.74 4.13 12.16
N ALA A 68 2.27 5.17 12.83
CA ALA A 68 2.29 5.23 14.29
C ALA A 68 1.04 5.89 14.87
N GLY A 69 0.62 5.40 16.05
CA GLY A 69 -0.40 6.05 16.86
C GLY A 69 0.17 7.19 17.70
N SER A 70 -0.72 8.04 18.23
CA SER A 70 -0.34 9.16 19.06
C SER A 70 0.28 8.66 20.36
N ARG A 71 1.40 9.28 20.75
CA ARG A 71 2.08 9.00 22.01
C ARG A 71 2.10 10.27 22.85
N THR A 72 1.31 10.27 23.91
CA THR A 72 1.31 11.32 24.93
C THR A 72 1.72 10.73 26.28
N PHE A 73 1.96 11.56 27.29
CA PHE A 73 2.33 11.10 28.63
C PHE A 73 1.29 10.13 29.24
N ASN A 74 0.00 10.31 28.93
CA ASN A 74 -1.10 9.55 29.52
C ASN A 74 -1.75 8.52 28.57
N LYS A 75 -1.38 8.50 27.28
CA LYS A 75 -2.00 7.63 26.28
C LYS A 75 -0.95 7.11 25.31
N LEU A 76 -0.79 5.79 25.29
CA LEU A 76 -0.10 5.07 24.23
C LEU A 76 -1.15 4.45 23.32
N GLN A 77 -1.32 5.02 22.13
CA GLN A 77 -2.31 4.53 21.19
C GLN A 77 -1.74 3.34 20.40
N GLN A 78 -2.51 2.25 20.33
CA GLN A 78 -2.07 0.99 19.73
C GLN A 78 -3.13 0.42 18.78
N PHE A 79 -2.64 -0.29 17.77
CA PHE A 79 -3.45 -1.00 16.78
C PHE A 79 -2.98 -2.44 16.65
N THR A 80 -3.89 -3.35 16.35
CA THR A 80 -3.58 -4.79 16.16
C THR A 80 -3.49 -5.14 14.69
N HIS A 81 -4.42 -4.61 13.89
CA HIS A 81 -4.48 -4.80 12.44
C HIS A 81 -4.23 -3.48 11.70
N PHE A 82 -3.59 -3.56 10.55
CA PHE A 82 -3.43 -2.42 9.66
C PHE A 82 -3.34 -2.83 8.20
N MET A 83 -3.61 -1.87 7.33
CA MET A 83 -3.35 -1.98 5.90
C MET A 83 -2.66 -0.69 5.46
N LEU A 84 -1.46 -0.77 4.89
CA LEU A 84 -0.76 0.36 4.30
C LEU A 84 -0.58 0.12 2.80
N ALA A 85 -1.09 1.03 1.98
CA ALA A 85 -1.05 0.94 0.53
C ALA A 85 -0.41 2.18 -0.09
N VAL A 86 0.24 1.98 -1.24
CA VAL A 86 0.69 3.06 -2.14
C VAL A 86 -0.20 3.08 -3.37
N GLU A 87 -0.59 4.28 -3.80
CA GLU A 87 -1.58 4.51 -4.85
C GLU A 87 -1.13 5.67 -5.75
N PRO A 88 -1.55 5.70 -7.03
CA PRO A 88 -1.34 6.88 -7.85
C PRO A 88 -2.20 8.03 -7.34
N GLU A 89 -1.70 9.26 -7.43
CA GLU A 89 -2.55 10.43 -7.24
C GLU A 89 -3.54 10.51 -8.41
N ILE A 90 -4.80 10.14 -8.16
CA ILE A 90 -5.85 10.22 -9.16
C ILE A 90 -6.35 11.67 -9.24
N LEU A 91 -5.90 12.38 -10.27
CA LEU A 91 -6.50 13.67 -10.63
C LEU A 91 -7.90 13.42 -11.23
N LYS A 92 -8.85 14.33 -10.96
CA LYS A 92 -10.27 14.17 -11.29
C LYS A 92 -10.57 13.89 -12.78
N ASP A 93 -9.62 14.18 -13.66
CA ASP A 93 -9.76 14.08 -15.13
C ASP A 93 -8.87 12.97 -15.76
N ALA A 94 -8.19 12.16 -14.96
CA ALA A 94 -7.26 11.15 -15.46
C ALA A 94 -7.96 9.84 -15.86
N TYR A 95 -7.90 9.50 -17.14
CA TYR A 95 -8.32 8.21 -17.67
C TYR A 95 -7.32 7.11 -17.24
N ALA A 96 -7.82 6.12 -16.50
CA ALA A 96 -7.13 4.91 -16.04
C ALA A 96 -5.83 5.15 -15.26
N ALA A 97 -5.89 4.97 -13.93
CA ALA A 97 -4.71 5.00 -13.09
C ALA A 97 -3.93 3.67 -13.20
N ASP A 98 -2.63 3.75 -13.49
CA ASP A 98 -1.74 2.58 -13.51
C ASP A 98 -1.31 2.22 -12.09
N PHE A 99 -1.70 1.03 -11.64
CA PHE A 99 -1.35 0.49 -10.32
C PHE A 99 -0.13 -0.44 -10.37
N SER A 100 0.66 -0.41 -11.42
CA SER A 100 1.86 -1.24 -11.53
C SER A 100 2.95 -0.77 -10.54
N PRO A 101 3.73 -1.70 -9.94
CA PRO A 101 4.86 -1.34 -9.07
C PRO A 101 5.89 -0.45 -9.74
N GLN A 102 6.02 -0.57 -11.07
CA GLN A 102 6.92 0.27 -11.86
C GLN A 102 6.54 1.76 -11.76
N ARG A 103 5.26 2.06 -11.56
CA ARG A 103 4.73 3.43 -11.42
C ARG A 103 4.59 3.89 -9.98
N LEU A 104 4.37 2.97 -9.04
CA LEU A 104 4.08 3.32 -7.65
C LEU A 104 5.27 3.15 -6.70
N GLY A 105 6.35 2.52 -7.18
CA GLY A 105 7.43 2.08 -6.32
C GLY A 105 7.06 0.80 -5.59
N GLN A 106 7.93 0.37 -4.68
CA GLN A 106 7.81 -0.92 -4.01
C GLN A 106 8.07 -0.79 -2.51
N PHE A 107 7.23 -1.42 -1.70
CA PHE A 107 7.54 -1.61 -0.28
C PHE A 107 8.69 -2.62 -0.15
N MET A 108 9.58 -2.34 0.79
CA MET A 108 10.62 -3.24 1.24
C MET A 108 10.50 -3.37 2.76
N LEU A 109 10.37 -4.60 3.23
CA LEU A 109 10.19 -4.90 4.64
C LEU A 109 11.56 -5.07 5.31
N PHE A 110 11.70 -4.54 6.52
CA PHE A 110 12.82 -4.90 7.38
C PHE A 110 12.69 -6.37 7.83
N PRO A 111 13.79 -7.07 8.14
CA PRO A 111 13.73 -8.46 8.60
C PRO A 111 12.88 -8.66 9.87
N ASP A 112 12.81 -7.64 10.71
CA ASP A 112 12.06 -7.58 11.96
C ASP A 112 10.77 -6.75 11.83
N ALA A 113 10.32 -6.45 10.60
CA ALA A 113 9.11 -5.70 10.39
C ALA A 113 7.88 -6.46 10.94
N LEU A 114 7.03 -5.75 11.66
CA LEU A 114 5.72 -6.27 12.13
C LEU A 114 4.66 -6.27 11.02
N ALA A 115 5.11 -6.43 9.78
CA ALA A 115 4.35 -6.26 8.55
C ALA A 115 4.68 -7.39 7.57
N GLN A 116 3.76 -7.70 6.67
CA GLN A 116 3.95 -8.63 5.57
C GLN A 116 3.26 -8.11 4.30
N TYR A 117 3.68 -8.58 3.13
CA TYR A 117 2.99 -8.26 1.88
C TYR A 117 1.60 -8.89 1.85
N LYS A 118 0.62 -8.16 1.32
CA LYS A 118 -0.72 -8.70 1.12
C LYS A 118 -0.71 -9.60 -0.11
N GLU A 119 -1.04 -10.89 0.06
CA GLU A 119 -0.91 -11.91 -0.99
C GLU A 119 -1.69 -11.60 -2.28
N ASP A 120 -2.85 -10.94 -2.15
CA ASP A 120 -3.73 -10.57 -3.24
C ASP A 120 -3.53 -9.13 -3.75
N CYS A 121 -2.58 -8.38 -3.18
CA CYS A 121 -2.35 -6.99 -3.56
C CYS A 121 -0.90 -6.54 -3.34
N VAL A 122 -0.18 -6.44 -4.46
CA VAL A 122 1.26 -6.17 -4.51
C VAL A 122 1.69 -4.80 -3.93
N ASN A 123 0.83 -3.78 -4.01
CA ASN A 123 1.12 -2.43 -3.49
C ASN A 123 0.56 -2.21 -2.09
N THR A 124 0.39 -3.29 -1.32
CA THR A 124 -0.22 -3.25 0.00
C THR A 124 0.50 -4.19 0.95
N ILE A 125 0.72 -3.69 2.16
CA ILE A 125 1.23 -4.47 3.29
C ILE A 125 0.18 -4.49 4.40
N VAL A 126 0.20 -5.56 5.19
CA VAL A 126 -0.69 -5.79 6.31
C VAL A 126 0.09 -6.25 7.53
N GLU A 127 -0.55 -6.41 8.68
CA GLU A 127 0.09 -6.96 9.87
C GLU A 127 0.62 -8.38 9.66
N ALA A 128 1.79 -8.67 10.23
CA ALA A 128 2.36 -10.03 10.27
C ALA A 128 1.72 -10.90 11.37
N ASN A 129 1.16 -10.28 12.41
CA ASN A 129 0.50 -10.92 13.54
C ASN A 129 -0.52 -9.98 14.17
N SER A 130 -1.37 -10.48 15.06
CA SER A 130 -2.39 -9.69 15.75
C SER A 130 -1.92 -9.04 17.07
N LEU A 131 -0.62 -9.05 17.38
CA LEU A 131 -0.12 -8.43 18.61
C LEU A 131 -0.32 -6.91 18.57
N PRO A 132 -0.60 -6.23 19.71
CA PRO A 132 -0.71 -4.77 19.76
C PRO A 132 0.59 -4.07 19.36
N LYS A 133 0.48 -3.04 18.51
CA LYS A 133 1.60 -2.27 17.97
C LYS A 133 1.31 -0.78 18.17
N SER A 134 2.30 -0.02 18.63
CA SER A 134 2.22 1.45 18.62
C SER A 134 2.80 2.05 17.35
N GLU A 135 3.70 1.32 16.68
CA GLU A 135 4.35 1.74 15.43
C GLU A 135 4.67 0.55 14.53
N VAL A 136 4.71 0.80 13.23
CA VAL A 136 5.26 -0.09 12.20
C VAL A 136 6.14 0.73 11.27
N LYS A 137 7.34 0.22 10.97
CA LYS A 137 8.31 0.84 10.06
C LYS A 137 8.54 -0.05 8.86
N VAL A 138 8.54 0.54 7.67
CA VAL A 138 8.88 -0.12 6.40
C VAL A 138 9.68 0.82 5.53
N MET A 139 10.33 0.29 4.51
CA MET A 139 10.95 1.09 3.47
C MET A 139 10.04 1.12 2.24
N TRP A 140 10.11 2.21 1.48
CA TRP A 140 9.51 2.32 0.16
C TRP A 140 10.55 2.83 -0.82
N MET A 141 10.80 2.07 -1.88
CA MET A 141 11.67 2.46 -2.97
C MET A 141 10.87 3.29 -3.98
N ALA A 142 11.29 4.54 -4.17
CA ALA A 142 10.65 5.44 -5.11
C ALA A 142 10.78 4.96 -6.56
N PRO A 143 9.72 5.09 -7.38
CA PRO A 143 9.73 4.65 -8.77
C PRO A 143 10.64 5.52 -9.65
N PRO A 144 10.92 5.11 -10.90
CA PRO A 144 11.65 5.90 -11.87
C PRO A 144 10.99 7.26 -12.19
N SER A 145 11.77 8.20 -12.73
CA SER A 145 11.29 9.49 -13.22
C SER A 145 10.12 9.32 -14.21
N GLY A 146 9.14 10.22 -14.14
CA GLY A 146 7.96 10.21 -15.03
C GLY A 146 6.81 9.32 -14.55
N SER A 147 6.94 8.71 -13.36
CA SER A 147 5.89 7.86 -12.77
C SER A 147 4.72 8.64 -12.18
N GLY A 148 4.89 9.94 -11.92
CA GLY A 148 3.87 10.82 -11.37
C GLY A 148 3.83 10.82 -9.84
N CYS A 149 2.80 11.44 -9.27
CA CYS A 149 2.63 11.51 -7.83
C CYS A 149 2.05 10.21 -7.27
N VAL A 150 2.46 9.86 -6.05
CA VAL A 150 1.94 8.72 -5.31
C VAL A 150 1.38 9.17 -3.97
N VAL A 151 0.42 8.41 -3.45
CA VAL A 151 -0.27 8.68 -2.19
C VAL A 151 -0.18 7.42 -1.33
N PHE A 152 0.23 7.59 -0.07
CA PHE A 152 0.17 6.52 0.92
C PHE A 152 -1.15 6.61 1.68
N ARG A 153 -1.85 5.49 1.80
CA ARG A 153 -3.09 5.39 2.58
C ARG A 153 -2.97 4.27 3.58
N ALA A 154 -3.41 4.54 4.80
CA ALA A 154 -3.46 3.55 5.86
C ALA A 154 -4.88 3.39 6.41
N MET A 155 -5.17 2.17 6.84
CA MET A 155 -6.27 1.83 7.75
C MET A 155 -5.65 1.12 8.95
N VAL A 156 -6.13 1.43 10.14
CA VAL A 156 -5.74 0.76 11.38
C VAL A 156 -6.99 0.32 12.13
N MET A 157 -6.83 -0.70 12.96
CA MET A 157 -7.86 -1.15 13.90
C MET A 157 -7.34 -1.11 15.31
N GLU A 158 -8.04 -0.36 16.16
CA GLU A 158 -7.84 -0.37 17.61
C GLU A 158 -8.61 -1.55 18.20
N GLU A 159 -7.98 -2.28 19.11
CA GLU A 159 -8.70 -3.22 19.98
C GLU A 159 -9.06 -2.45 21.25
N GLN A 160 -10.35 -2.40 21.57
CA GLN A 160 -10.90 -1.68 22.73
C GLN A 160 -10.69 -2.45 24.03
#